data_AF-A0A3D4A0M8-F1
#
_entry.id   AF-A0A3D4A0M8-F1
#
_cell.length_a   1.000
_cell.length_b   1.000
_cell.length_c   1.000
_cell.angle_alpha   90.00
_cell.angle_beta   90.00
_cell.angle_gamma   90.00
#
_symmetry.space_group_name_H-M   'P 1'
#
loop_
_entity.id
_entity.type
_entity.pdbx_description
1 polymer ?
#
loop_
_entity_poly.entity_id
_entity_poly.type
_entity_poly.pdbx_seq_one_letter_code
_entity_poly.pdbx_strand_id
1 'polypeptide(L)'
;MFSGPEITTQLVGLGVSHVVWIPDTTLGTWESALSEAKDLELVQVCREGEAWATAAGLWLGGAAPIVIMQCTGFFESGDSLRNAMHDYQIPLYGLIGYRSYLNSATLPGDTCLRFTEPVVNAWNVDTYFADKIE
;
A
#
# COMPACT_ATOMS: atom_id res chain seq x y z
N MET A 1 15.85 2.96 -1.59
CA MET A 1 14.57 2.30 -1.97
C MET A 1 14.90 0.86 -2.25
N PHE A 2 14.11 -0.08 -1.74
CA PHE A 2 14.29 -1.50 -2.05
C PHE A 2 14.13 -1.74 -3.55
N SER A 3 14.93 -2.65 -4.09
CA SER A 3 14.67 -3.29 -5.38
C SER A 3 13.52 -4.28 -5.27
N GLY A 4 12.95 -4.69 -6.41
CA GLY A 4 11.89 -5.70 -6.48
C GLY A 4 12.24 -6.99 -5.71
N PRO A 5 13.39 -7.63 -5.96
CA PRO A 5 13.76 -8.85 -5.22
C PRO A 5 13.94 -8.65 -3.71
N GLU A 6 14.48 -7.48 -3.30
CA GLU A 6 14.66 -7.18 -1.88
C GLU A 6 13.30 -7.02 -1.18
N ILE A 7 12.35 -6.28 -1.77
CA ILE A 7 11.04 -6.12 -1.16
C ILE A 7 10.27 -7.43 -1.09
N THR A 8 10.31 -8.25 -2.16
CA THR A 8 9.70 -9.59 -2.15
C THR A 8 10.25 -10.45 -1.01
N THR A 9 11.58 -10.44 -0.83
CA THR A 9 12.23 -11.19 0.27
C THR A 9 11.77 -10.72 1.64
N GLN A 10 11.66 -9.40 1.85
CA GLN A 10 11.18 -8.86 3.12
C GLN A 10 9.71 -9.21 3.39
N LEU A 11 8.83 -9.08 2.38
CA LEU A 11 7.41 -9.40 2.51
C LEU A 11 7.21 -10.88 2.87
N VAL A 12 7.89 -11.79 2.17
CA VAL A 12 7.85 -13.24 2.49
C VAL A 12 8.38 -13.50 3.89
N GLY A 13 9.50 -12.87 4.28
CA GLY A 13 10.07 -13.00 5.63
C GLY A 13 9.14 -12.51 6.75
N LEU A 14 8.25 -11.56 6.45
CA LEU A 14 7.22 -11.06 7.36
C LEU A 14 5.94 -11.93 7.36
N GLY A 15 5.90 -13.01 6.56
CA GLY A 15 4.75 -13.90 6.45
C GLY A 15 3.60 -13.34 5.60
N VAL A 16 3.86 -12.31 4.79
CA VAL A 16 2.89 -11.82 3.80
C VAL A 16 2.69 -12.88 2.73
N SER A 17 1.43 -13.26 2.49
CA SER A 17 1.10 -14.23 1.46
C SER A 17 0.53 -13.62 0.19
N HIS A 18 -0.08 -12.43 0.26
CA HIS A 18 -0.69 -11.76 -0.89
C HIS A 18 -0.34 -10.29 -0.92
N VAL A 19 -0.06 -9.77 -2.11
CA VAL A 19 0.09 -8.33 -2.36
C VAL A 19 -1.07 -7.88 -3.23
N VAL A 20 -1.99 -7.13 -2.65
CA VAL A 20 -3.08 -6.47 -3.38
C VAL A 20 -2.52 -5.18 -3.98
N TRP A 21 -2.57 -5.08 -5.31
CA TRP A 21 -1.67 -4.21 -6.06
C TRP A 21 -2.37 -3.36 -7.10
N ILE A 22 -1.97 -2.08 -7.15
CA ILE A 22 -2.12 -1.23 -8.32
C ILE A 22 -0.77 -0.56 -8.64
N PRO A 23 -0.31 -0.63 -9.91
CA PRO A 23 0.98 -0.08 -10.27
C PRO A 23 0.98 1.45 -10.25
N ASP A 24 2.08 2.02 -9.74
CA ASP A 24 2.44 3.43 -9.93
C ASP A 24 3.83 3.55 -10.58
N THR A 25 4.29 4.76 -10.87
CA THR A 25 5.56 4.98 -11.57
C THR A 25 6.81 4.58 -10.78
N THR A 26 6.71 4.54 -9.46
CA THR A 26 7.81 4.23 -8.53
C THR A 26 7.73 2.79 -8.07
N LEU A 27 6.62 2.40 -7.46
CA LEU A 27 6.40 1.05 -6.95
C LEU A 27 6.21 0.04 -8.10
N GLY A 28 5.72 0.49 -9.27
CA GLY A 28 5.61 -0.33 -10.50
C GLY A 28 6.89 -1.04 -10.90
N THR A 29 8.05 -0.53 -10.51
CA THR A 29 9.34 -1.19 -10.74
C THR A 29 9.48 -2.55 -10.04
N TRP A 30 8.63 -2.86 -9.06
CA TRP A 30 8.60 -4.12 -8.33
C TRP A 30 7.72 -5.21 -8.97
N GLU A 31 6.87 -4.87 -9.95
CA GLU A 31 5.82 -5.75 -10.47
C GLU A 31 6.35 -7.11 -10.99
N SER A 32 7.46 -7.10 -11.75
CA SER A 32 8.08 -8.35 -12.24
C SER A 32 8.52 -9.24 -11.08
N ALA A 33 9.17 -8.66 -10.06
CA ALA A 33 9.68 -9.42 -8.93
C ALA A 33 8.57 -9.92 -7.98
N LEU A 34 7.46 -9.19 -7.89
CA LEU A 34 6.28 -9.61 -7.13
C LEU A 34 5.51 -10.71 -7.86
N SER A 35 5.37 -10.62 -9.19
CA SER A 35 4.65 -11.63 -9.98
C SER A 35 5.42 -12.94 -10.16
N GLU A 36 6.76 -12.89 -10.13
CA GLU A 36 7.63 -14.08 -10.21
C GLU A 36 7.88 -14.75 -8.85
N ALA A 37 7.44 -14.13 -7.75
CA ALA A 37 7.60 -14.66 -6.40
C ALA A 37 6.80 -15.96 -6.22
N LYS A 38 7.44 -17.02 -5.69
CA LYS A 38 6.76 -18.31 -5.49
C LYS A 38 5.91 -18.37 -4.22
N ASP A 39 6.33 -17.66 -3.19
CA ASP A 39 5.73 -17.70 -1.85
C ASP A 39 4.82 -16.48 -1.59
N LEU A 40 4.48 -15.73 -2.65
CA LEU A 40 3.69 -14.52 -2.59
C LEU A 40 2.81 -14.42 -3.83
N GLU A 41 1.51 -14.19 -3.64
CA GLU A 41 0.55 -14.04 -4.73
C GLU A 41 0.27 -12.55 -5.00
N LEU A 42 0.53 -12.10 -6.23
CA LEU A 42 0.22 -10.74 -6.66
C LEU A 42 -1.24 -10.68 -7.15
N VAL A 43 -2.08 -9.94 -6.43
CA VAL A 43 -3.50 -9.75 -6.75
C VAL A 43 -3.72 -8.34 -7.28
N GLN A 44 -3.88 -8.22 -8.60
CA GLN A 44 -4.15 -6.93 -9.23
C GLN A 44 -5.64 -6.59 -9.16
N VAL A 45 -5.95 -5.35 -8.76
CA VAL A 45 -7.32 -4.83 -8.78
C VAL A 45 -7.50 -3.80 -9.91
N CYS A 46 -8.73 -3.60 -10.38
CA CYS A 46 -9.00 -2.71 -11.51
C CYS A 46 -9.03 -1.23 -11.09
N ARG A 47 -9.39 -0.97 -9.84
CA ARG A 47 -9.49 0.36 -9.23
C ARG A 47 -8.97 0.33 -7.80
N GLU A 48 -8.41 1.44 -7.34
CA GLU A 48 -7.86 1.57 -5.99
C GLU A 48 -8.92 1.28 -4.91
N GLY A 49 -10.19 1.62 -5.17
CA GLY A 49 -11.30 1.42 -4.26
C GLY A 49 -11.62 -0.05 -3.99
N GLU A 50 -11.18 -0.96 -4.85
CA GLU A 50 -11.36 -2.40 -4.69
C GLU A 50 -10.28 -3.03 -3.80
N ALA A 51 -9.15 -2.34 -3.59
CA ALA A 51 -7.97 -2.92 -2.96
C ALA A 51 -8.21 -3.36 -1.51
N TRP A 52 -8.79 -2.50 -0.67
CA TRP A 52 -9.02 -2.81 0.74
C TRP A 52 -10.10 -3.88 0.94
N ALA A 53 -11.15 -3.87 0.13
CA ALA A 53 -12.19 -4.90 0.18
C ALA A 53 -11.65 -6.26 -0.28
N THR A 54 -10.78 -6.27 -1.31
CA THR A 54 -10.09 -7.48 -1.77
C THR A 54 -9.17 -8.03 -0.67
N ALA A 55 -8.36 -7.17 -0.04
CA ALA A 55 -7.52 -7.56 1.08
C ALA A 55 -8.34 -8.08 2.28
N ALA A 56 -9.46 -7.44 2.61
CA ALA A 56 -10.37 -7.90 3.64
C ALA A 56 -10.91 -9.31 3.34
N GLY A 57 -11.34 -9.57 2.09
CA GLY A 57 -11.81 -10.89 1.67
C GLY A 57 -10.73 -11.97 1.76
N LEU A 58 -9.50 -11.66 1.34
CA LEU A 58 -8.34 -12.56 1.47
C LEU A 58 -8.04 -12.88 2.94
N TRP A 59 -8.04 -11.86 3.80
CA TRP A 59 -7.81 -12.04 5.23
C TRP A 59 -8.88 -12.92 5.89
N LEU A 60 -10.16 -12.70 5.55
CA LEU A 60 -11.26 -13.55 6.02
C LEU A 60 -11.14 -15.00 5.54
N GLY A 61 -10.51 -15.21 4.37
CA GLY A 61 -10.14 -16.52 3.85
C GLY A 61 -8.93 -17.17 4.52
N GLY A 62 -8.32 -16.51 5.52
CA GLY A 62 -7.15 -17.02 6.25
C GLY A 62 -5.80 -16.62 5.65
N ALA A 63 -5.77 -15.72 4.66
CA ALA A 63 -4.53 -15.19 4.10
C ALA A 63 -3.94 -14.05 4.96
N ALA A 64 -2.70 -13.65 4.65
CA ALA A 64 -2.01 -12.50 5.23
C ALA A 64 -1.70 -11.47 4.13
N PRO A 65 -2.69 -10.64 3.75
CA PRO A 65 -2.54 -9.69 2.65
C PRO A 65 -1.94 -8.35 3.08
N ILE A 66 -1.23 -7.70 2.16
CA ILE A 66 -0.83 -6.29 2.24
C ILE A 66 -1.35 -5.54 1.02
N VAL A 67 -1.80 -4.30 1.20
CA VAL A 67 -2.17 -3.40 0.10
C VAL A 67 -0.99 -2.50 -0.24
N ILE A 68 -0.60 -2.44 -1.51
CA ILE A 68 0.49 -1.56 -1.97
C ILE A 68 -0.01 -0.67 -3.11
N MET A 69 0.09 0.64 -2.92
CA MET A 69 -0.36 1.67 -3.87
C MET A 69 0.27 3.03 -3.57
N GLN A 70 0.06 4.02 -4.44
CA GLN A 70 0.48 5.40 -4.19
C GLN A 70 -0.54 6.21 -3.38
N CYS A 71 -0.12 7.34 -2.80
CA CYS A 71 -0.98 8.32 -2.11
C CYS A 71 -2.27 8.69 -2.85
N THR A 72 -2.25 8.81 -4.19
CA THR A 72 -3.49 9.11 -4.96
C THR A 72 -4.50 7.98 -4.90
N GLY A 73 -4.03 6.73 -4.95
CA GLY A 73 -4.87 5.56 -4.76
C GLY A 73 -5.42 5.48 -3.35
N PHE A 74 -4.59 5.84 -2.37
CA PHE A 74 -5.02 5.94 -0.98
C PHE A 74 -6.17 6.94 -0.81
N PHE A 75 -6.13 8.09 -1.48
CA PHE A 75 -7.22 9.09 -1.44
C PHE A 75 -8.53 8.55 -2.00
N GLU A 76 -8.48 7.86 -3.13
CA GLU A 76 -9.66 7.31 -3.80
C GLU A 76 -10.27 6.16 -2.99
N SER A 77 -9.42 5.30 -2.43
CA SER A 77 -9.83 4.06 -1.76
C SER A 77 -10.24 4.23 -0.30
N GLY A 78 -10.24 5.47 0.19
CA GLY A 78 -10.47 5.82 1.58
C GLY A 78 -11.74 5.27 2.20
N ASP A 79 -12.84 5.24 1.45
CA ASP A 79 -14.11 4.69 1.93
C ASP A 79 -13.97 3.21 2.28
N SER A 80 -13.39 2.41 1.38
CA SER A 80 -13.16 0.98 1.61
C SER A 80 -12.21 0.74 2.78
N LEU A 81 -11.14 1.55 2.91
CA LEU A 81 -10.20 1.47 4.04
C LEU A 81 -10.89 1.70 5.38
N ARG A 82 -11.60 2.83 5.52
CA ARG A 82 -12.25 3.18 6.81
C ARG A 82 -13.27 2.12 7.22
N ASN A 83 -14.02 1.54 6.28
CA ASN A 83 -14.99 0.49 6.58
C ASN A 83 -14.25 -0.77 7.06
N ALA A 84 -13.22 -1.22 6.33
CA ALA A 84 -12.45 -2.42 6.70
C ALA A 84 -11.78 -2.30 8.07
N MET A 85 -11.17 -1.14 8.35
CA MET A 85 -10.37 -0.92 9.56
C MET A 85 -11.22 -0.56 10.79
N HIS A 86 -12.24 0.31 10.64
CA HIS A 86 -13.01 0.80 11.80
C HIS A 86 -14.29 -0.01 12.03
N ASP A 87 -15.07 -0.25 10.98
CA ASP A 87 -16.38 -0.91 11.12
C ASP A 87 -16.22 -2.43 11.27
N TYR A 88 -15.33 -3.04 10.47
CA TYR A 88 -15.06 -4.48 10.52
C TYR A 88 -13.87 -4.86 11.41
N GLN A 89 -13.05 -3.89 11.84
CA GLN A 89 -11.86 -4.12 12.67
C GLN A 89 -10.91 -5.19 12.14
N ILE A 90 -10.74 -5.25 10.81
CA ILE A 90 -9.84 -6.21 10.15
C ILE A 90 -8.40 -5.68 10.23
N PRO A 91 -7.42 -6.49 10.69
CA PRO A 91 -6.03 -6.07 10.83
C PRO A 91 -5.29 -6.12 9.48
N LEU A 92 -5.60 -5.16 8.60
CA LEU A 92 -4.96 -5.01 7.30
C LEU A 92 -3.75 -4.07 7.37
N TYR A 93 -2.74 -4.35 6.55
CA TYR A 93 -1.54 -3.52 6.40
C TYR A 93 -1.48 -2.86 5.03
N GLY A 94 -0.90 -1.66 4.98
CA GLY A 94 -0.70 -0.90 3.75
C GLY A 94 0.73 -0.37 3.62
N LEU A 95 1.29 -0.44 2.41
CA LEU A 95 2.52 0.27 2.04
C LEU A 95 2.17 1.32 0.99
N ILE A 96 2.16 2.59 1.42
CA ILE A 96 1.69 3.70 0.59
C ILE A 96 2.87 4.53 0.08
N GLY A 97 2.98 4.64 -1.24
CA GLY A 97 3.95 5.50 -1.89
C GLY A 97 3.63 6.98 -1.64
N TYR A 98 4.35 7.62 -0.70
CA TYR A 98 4.17 9.04 -0.38
C TYR A 98 4.93 9.93 -1.37
N ARG A 99 4.24 10.34 -2.43
CA ARG A 99 4.80 11.17 -3.50
C ARG A 99 5.30 12.51 -2.95
N SER A 100 6.47 12.94 -3.44
CA SER A 100 7.10 14.23 -3.11
C SER A 100 7.57 14.40 -1.66
N TYR A 101 7.43 13.38 -0.81
CA TYR A 101 7.76 13.46 0.62
C TYR A 101 9.24 13.74 0.89
N LEU A 102 10.14 12.95 0.28
CA LEU A 102 11.58 13.10 0.49
C LEU A 102 12.21 14.21 -0.36
N ASN A 103 11.58 14.58 -1.47
CA ASN A 103 12.08 15.63 -2.36
C ASN A 103 10.94 16.28 -3.17
N SER A 104 10.41 17.37 -2.66
CA SER A 104 9.33 18.15 -3.29
C SER A 104 9.76 18.94 -4.52
N ALA A 105 11.06 19.11 -4.76
CA ALA A 105 11.55 19.80 -5.96
C ALA A 105 11.36 18.99 -7.25
N THR A 106 11.18 17.67 -7.13
CA THR A 106 10.93 16.77 -8.27
C THR A 106 9.57 16.99 -8.92
N LEU A 107 8.58 17.45 -8.14
CA LEU A 107 7.23 17.73 -8.62
C LEU A 107 6.63 18.95 -7.89
N PRO A 108 7.02 20.17 -8.29
CA PRO A 108 6.54 21.40 -7.65
C PRO A 108 5.02 21.52 -7.70
N GLY A 109 4.40 21.79 -6.55
CA GLY A 109 2.94 21.94 -6.44
C GLY A 109 2.17 20.62 -6.34
N ASP A 110 2.85 19.48 -6.14
CA ASP A 110 2.18 18.20 -5.88
C ASP A 110 1.24 18.28 -4.68
N THR A 111 -0.03 18.01 -4.93
CA THR A 111 -1.07 18.04 -3.90
C THR A 111 -0.99 16.84 -2.95
N CYS A 112 -0.32 15.74 -3.31
CA CYS A 112 -0.10 14.63 -2.38
C CYS A 112 0.67 15.09 -1.13
N LEU A 113 1.68 15.94 -1.29
CA LEU A 113 2.44 16.49 -0.15
C LEU A 113 1.56 17.33 0.79
N ARG A 114 0.52 17.97 0.24
CA ARG A 114 -0.43 18.77 1.02
C ARG A 114 -1.47 17.92 1.74
N PHE A 115 -1.95 16.84 1.11
CA PHE A 115 -3.14 16.14 1.57
C PHE A 115 -2.88 14.80 2.28
N THR A 116 -1.73 14.15 2.07
CA THR A 116 -1.50 12.80 2.61
C THR A 116 -1.63 12.75 4.12
N GLU A 117 -0.87 13.57 4.85
CA GLU A 117 -0.91 13.60 6.31
C GLU A 117 -2.28 14.05 6.87
N PRO A 118 -2.92 15.14 6.37
CA PRO A 118 -4.26 15.48 6.80
C PRO A 118 -5.30 14.37 6.59
N VAL A 119 -5.20 13.62 5.49
CA VAL A 119 -6.11 12.50 5.20
C VAL A 119 -5.87 11.33 6.15
N VAL A 120 -4.60 10.95 6.36
CA VAL A 120 -4.22 9.92 7.35
C VAL A 120 -4.77 10.26 8.74
N ASN A 121 -4.60 11.52 9.16
CA ASN A 121 -5.12 12.01 10.44
C ASN A 121 -6.66 11.99 10.49
N ALA A 122 -7.33 12.42 9.41
CA ALA A 122 -8.78 12.44 9.33
C ALA A 122 -9.39 11.03 9.39
N TRP A 123 -8.70 10.04 8.82
CA TRP A 123 -9.12 8.64 8.86
C TRP A 123 -8.63 7.88 10.09
N ASN A 124 -7.84 8.51 10.96
CA ASN A 124 -7.31 7.90 12.19
C ASN A 124 -6.63 6.55 11.91
N VAL A 125 -5.75 6.51 10.90
CA VAL A 125 -5.00 5.32 10.49
C VAL A 125 -3.68 5.27 11.25
N ASP A 126 -3.37 4.14 11.90
CA ASP A 126 -2.05 3.94 12.51
C ASP A 126 -0.98 3.92 11.41
N THR A 127 -0.03 4.85 11.49
CA THR A 127 0.86 5.18 10.38
C THR A 127 2.28 5.42 10.87
N TYR A 128 3.23 4.81 10.16
CA TYR A 128 4.65 5.08 10.30
C TYR A 128 5.17 5.74 9.02
N PHE A 129 5.79 6.92 9.14
CA PHE A 129 6.45 7.60 8.03
C PHE A 129 7.90 7.16 7.95
N ALA A 130 8.26 6.44 6.88
CA ALA A 130 9.63 6.01 6.63
C ALA A 130 10.48 7.15 6.04
N ASP A 131 10.90 8.12 6.86
CA ASP A 131 11.80 9.22 6.49
C ASP A 131 13.26 9.00 6.92
N LYS A 132 13.48 8.10 7.89
CA LYS A 132 14.80 7.73 8.40
C LYS A 132 14.89 6.22 8.55
N ILE A 133 15.89 5.63 7.92
CA ILE A 133 16.40 4.32 8.31
C ILE A 133 17.42 4.63 9.42
N GLU A 134 17.05 4.41 10.68
CA GLU A 134 18.05 4.34 11.76
C GLU A 134 18.93 3.10 11.58
#